data_AF-A0A1H3X2U8-F1
#
_entry.id   AF-A0A1H3X2U8-F1
#
_cell.length_a   1.000
_cell.length_b   1.000
_cell.length_c   1.000
_cell.angle_alpha   90.00
_cell.angle_beta   90.00
_cell.angle_gamma   90.00
#
_symmetry.space_group_name_H-M   'P 1'
#
loop_
_entity.id
_entity.type
_entity.pdbx_description
1 polymer ?
#
loop_
_entity_poly.entity_id
_entity_poly.type
_entity_poly.pdbx_seq_one_letter_code
_entity_poly.pdbx_strand_id
1 'polypeptide(L)'
;MQNKKSLLQRLLVIYITFFIVLVASIAHGILPNFTRGAAEGVEMGNDIAENWKSGIPRMIYMLSDIQITGQPENTVEVEAAPGMKISASIKRLGMVVEQDAPGSSVLALAFRSVGGSAWLYALVMLVPLLYLGIIVLMFVIIHSLRRSIREERTLDKRNVWYLRTIGLLTILAELISDTVNWAMNSRAAELLAGSGYSVNTGFHISYAMIIMGILILFAAEVFAIGQNLSEEQKYTI
;
A
#
# COMPACT_ATOMS: atom_id res chain seq x y z
N MET A 1 -8.04 34.82 -29.01
CA MET A 1 -6.89 34.85 -28.07
C MET A 1 -7.29 34.87 -26.58
N GLN A 2 -8.34 35.59 -26.17
CA GLN A 2 -8.77 35.69 -24.75
C GLN A 2 -9.16 34.34 -24.11
N ASN A 3 -9.82 33.44 -24.86
CA ASN A 3 -10.23 32.12 -24.37
C ASN A 3 -9.04 31.17 -24.06
N LYS A 4 -7.91 31.34 -24.75
CA LYS A 4 -6.71 30.49 -24.59
C LYS A 4 -5.98 30.77 -23.28
N LYS A 5 -5.93 32.05 -22.86
CA LYS A 5 -5.38 32.44 -21.55
C LYS A 5 -6.23 31.92 -20.40
N SER A 6 -7.57 31.99 -20.51
CA SER A 6 -8.45 31.51 -19.43
C SER A 6 -8.39 29.99 -19.24
N LEU A 7 -8.28 29.22 -20.34
CA LEU A 7 -8.18 27.76 -20.31
C LEU A 7 -6.86 27.28 -19.69
N LEU A 8 -5.73 27.88 -20.09
CA LEU A 8 -4.43 27.60 -19.51
C LEU A 8 -4.35 28.01 -18.03
N GLN A 9 -4.99 29.10 -17.64
CA GLN A 9 -5.04 29.55 -16.25
C GLN A 9 -5.90 28.61 -15.39
N ARG A 10 -7.05 28.12 -15.88
CA ARG A 10 -7.84 27.08 -15.20
C ARG A 10 -7.05 25.78 -15.03
N LEU A 11 -6.33 25.35 -16.07
CA LEU A 11 -5.48 24.16 -16.01
C LEU A 11 -4.34 24.32 -14.99
N LEU A 12 -3.73 25.51 -14.93
CA LEU A 12 -2.69 25.84 -13.96
C LEU A 12 -3.23 25.75 -12.52
N VAL A 13 -4.41 26.31 -12.26
CA VAL A 13 -5.06 26.25 -10.95
C VAL A 13 -5.33 24.80 -10.55
N ILE A 14 -5.91 23.98 -11.45
CA ILE A 14 -6.14 22.55 -11.19
C ILE A 14 -4.83 21.83 -10.86
N TYR A 15 -3.76 22.11 -11.61
CA TYR A 15 -2.45 21.49 -11.39
C TYR A 15 -1.84 21.86 -10.03
N ILE A 16 -1.86 23.16 -9.67
CA ILE A 16 -1.34 23.64 -8.38
C ILE A 16 -2.15 23.02 -7.24
N THR A 17 -3.48 23.04 -7.32
CA THR A 17 -4.36 22.45 -6.31
C THR A 17 -4.09 20.95 -6.16
N PHE A 18 -4.00 20.22 -7.27
CA PHE A 18 -3.68 18.79 -7.27
C PHE A 18 -2.32 18.53 -6.61
N PHE A 19 -1.30 19.31 -6.95
CA PHE A 19 0.04 19.16 -6.37
C PHE A 19 0.07 19.44 -4.87
N ILE A 20 -0.63 20.49 -4.42
CA ILE A 20 -0.75 20.81 -2.99
C ILE A 20 -1.43 19.66 -2.24
N VAL A 21 -2.54 19.15 -2.76
CA VAL A 21 -3.25 18.02 -2.14
C VAL A 21 -2.36 16.77 -2.11
N LEU A 22 -1.63 16.48 -3.18
CA LEU A 22 -0.73 15.34 -3.24
C LEU A 22 0.41 15.44 -2.22
N VAL A 23 1.08 16.59 -2.14
CA VAL A 23 2.15 16.84 -1.16
C VAL A 23 1.61 16.76 0.27
N ALA A 24 0.43 17.35 0.53
CA ALA A 24 -0.22 17.28 1.83
C ALA A 24 -0.55 15.84 2.23
N SER A 25 -1.08 15.04 1.29
CA SER A 25 -1.38 13.62 1.50
C SER A 25 -0.12 12.80 1.80
N ILE A 26 0.99 13.05 1.10
CA ILE A 26 2.26 12.38 1.38
C ILE A 26 2.79 12.78 2.77
N ALA A 27 2.78 14.07 3.08
CA ALA A 27 3.31 14.61 4.33
C ALA A 27 2.52 14.14 5.56
N HIS A 28 1.20 14.02 5.48
CA HIS A 28 0.36 13.61 6.60
C HIS A 28 0.12 12.10 6.65
N GLY A 29 0.04 11.43 5.50
CA GLY A 29 -0.32 10.01 5.43
C GLY A 29 0.89 9.09 5.45
N ILE A 30 1.87 9.33 4.57
CA ILE A 30 2.95 8.37 4.32
C ILE A 30 4.15 8.65 5.22
N LEU A 31 4.57 9.91 5.32
CA LEU A 31 5.82 10.27 5.99
C LEU A 31 5.89 9.83 7.46
N PRO A 32 4.86 10.07 8.31
CA PRO A 32 4.93 9.68 9.72
C PRO A 32 5.00 8.15 9.88
N ASN A 33 4.16 7.43 9.15
CA ASN A 33 4.11 5.97 9.19
C ASN A 33 5.41 5.34 8.68
N PHE A 34 5.99 5.89 7.61
CA PHE A 34 7.27 5.45 7.07
C PHE A 34 8.41 5.68 8.08
N THR A 35 8.49 6.88 8.67
CA THR A 35 9.54 7.18 9.66
C THR A 35 9.46 6.28 10.89
N ARG A 36 8.25 6.00 11.38
CA ARG A 36 8.04 5.06 12.47
C ARG A 36 8.47 3.64 12.09
N GLY A 37 8.02 3.12 10.94
CA GLY A 37 8.41 1.79 10.47
C GLY A 37 9.91 1.66 10.19
N ALA A 38 10.56 2.73 9.71
CA ALA A 38 12.00 2.75 9.53
C ALA A 38 12.76 2.70 10.87
N ALA A 39 12.27 3.42 11.90
CA ALA A 39 12.85 3.36 13.24
C ALA A 39 12.68 1.96 13.85
N GLU A 40 11.48 1.38 13.79
CA GLU A 40 11.18 0.01 14.25
C GLU A 40 12.07 -1.02 13.51
N GLY A 41 12.26 -0.85 12.20
CA GLY A 41 13.12 -1.73 11.41
C GLY A 41 14.62 -1.61 11.75
N VAL A 42 15.09 -0.42 12.14
CA VAL A 42 16.48 -0.22 12.59
C VAL A 42 16.71 -0.86 13.95
N GLU A 43 15.78 -0.68 14.88
CA GLU A 43 15.83 -1.30 16.20
C GLU A 43 15.87 -2.83 16.07
N MET A 44 14.93 -3.39 15.32
CA MET A 44 14.87 -4.82 15.04
C MET A 44 16.14 -5.34 14.34
N GLY A 45 16.70 -4.58 13.41
CA GLY A 45 17.95 -4.93 12.73
C GLY A 45 19.15 -4.96 13.67
N ASN A 46 19.20 -4.03 14.64
CA ASN A 46 20.24 -4.01 15.67
C ASN A 46 20.11 -5.21 16.60
N ASP A 47 18.90 -5.57 17.03
CA ASP A 47 18.65 -6.72 17.90
C ASP A 47 19.04 -8.04 17.22
N ILE A 48 18.72 -8.19 15.93
CA ILE A 48 19.16 -9.34 15.13
C ILE A 48 20.70 -9.41 15.08
N ALA A 49 21.35 -8.27 14.85
CA ALA A 49 22.81 -8.21 14.77
C ALA A 49 23.49 -8.49 16.12
N GLU A 50 22.92 -8.02 17.22
CA GLU A 50 23.44 -8.24 18.58
C GLU A 50 23.30 -9.71 18.98
N ASN A 51 22.12 -10.31 18.78
CA ASN A 51 21.89 -11.74 19.03
C ASN A 51 22.78 -12.64 18.16
N TRP A 52 23.02 -12.26 16.92
CA TRP A 52 23.96 -13.00 16.07
C TRP A 52 25.41 -12.89 16.57
N LYS A 53 25.84 -11.70 17.02
CA LYS A 53 27.18 -11.48 17.60
C LYS A 53 27.39 -12.18 18.93
N SER A 54 26.35 -12.31 19.75
CA SER A 54 26.41 -13.02 21.04
C SER A 54 26.51 -14.54 20.89
N GLY A 55 26.43 -15.06 19.66
CA GLY A 55 26.57 -16.48 19.35
C GLY A 55 25.26 -17.28 19.46
N ILE A 56 24.14 -16.61 19.76
CA ILE A 56 22.80 -17.22 19.84
C ILE A 56 21.90 -16.51 18.82
N PRO A 57 22.02 -16.84 17.53
CA PRO A 57 21.23 -16.18 16.49
C PRO A 57 19.74 -16.45 16.71
N ARG A 58 18.95 -15.37 16.81
CA ARG A 58 17.50 -15.40 16.91
C ARG A 58 16.85 -14.85 15.66
N MET A 59 15.84 -15.54 15.16
CA MET A 59 14.92 -15.01 14.18
C MET A 59 13.91 -14.15 14.91
N ILE A 60 14.00 -12.85 14.67
CA ILE A 60 13.00 -11.88 15.09
C ILE A 60 12.15 -11.58 13.86
N TYR A 61 10.83 -11.71 13.96
CA TYR A 61 9.93 -11.32 12.89
C TYR A 61 8.63 -10.70 13.36
N MET A 62 8.12 -9.75 12.57
CA MET A 62 6.90 -9.00 12.85
C MET A 62 5.71 -9.58 12.08
N LEU A 63 4.58 -9.69 12.76
CA LEU A 63 3.26 -9.93 12.18
C LEU A 63 2.39 -8.73 12.52
N SER A 64 2.00 -7.97 11.50
CA SER A 64 1.26 -6.72 11.66
C SER A 64 -0.19 -6.88 11.22
N ASP A 65 -1.05 -6.04 11.79
CA ASP A 65 -2.48 -5.94 11.45
C ASP A 65 -3.27 -7.26 11.53
N ILE A 66 -2.97 -8.06 12.55
CA ILE A 66 -3.63 -9.35 12.78
C ILE A 66 -5.06 -9.08 13.26
N GLN A 67 -6.04 -9.62 12.53
CA GLN A 67 -7.45 -9.43 12.82
C GLN A 67 -7.94 -10.47 13.82
N ILE A 68 -8.38 -10.02 14.99
CA ILE A 68 -8.87 -10.90 16.06
C ILE A 68 -10.39 -11.01 15.97
N THR A 69 -10.92 -12.23 15.94
CA THR A 69 -12.35 -12.54 15.90
C THR A 69 -12.90 -12.99 17.25
N GLY A 70 -12.04 -13.44 18.14
CA GLY A 70 -12.42 -13.89 19.48
C GLY A 70 -11.25 -13.74 20.45
N GLN A 71 -11.59 -13.50 21.72
CA GLN A 71 -10.64 -13.18 22.77
C GLN A 71 -10.89 -14.07 23.99
N PRO A 72 -9.87 -14.31 24.82
CA PRO A 72 -10.06 -14.99 26.09
C PRO A 72 -11.00 -14.19 27.01
N GLU A 73 -11.79 -14.90 27.83
CA GLU A 73 -12.85 -14.31 28.69
C GLU A 73 -12.31 -13.27 29.70
N ASN A 74 -11.03 -13.35 30.06
CA ASN A 74 -10.36 -12.33 30.86
C ASN A 74 -9.90 -11.16 29.98
N THR A 75 -10.83 -10.25 29.69
CA THR A 75 -10.52 -9.00 28.97
C THR A 75 -9.61 -8.09 29.79
N VAL A 76 -8.83 -7.25 29.10
CA VAL A 76 -8.02 -6.17 29.69
C VAL A 76 -8.89 -5.35 30.64
N GLU A 77 -8.66 -5.45 31.94
CA GLU A 77 -9.36 -4.65 32.94
C GLU A 77 -8.95 -3.20 32.78
N VAL A 78 -9.90 -2.35 32.37
CA VAL A 78 -9.70 -0.91 32.34
C VAL A 78 -10.29 -0.34 33.62
N GLU A 79 -9.45 0.30 34.43
CA GLU A 79 -9.92 1.02 35.61
C GLU A 79 -11.01 2.02 35.21
N ALA A 80 -12.24 1.74 35.66
CA ALA A 80 -13.38 2.57 35.39
C ALA A 80 -13.69 3.46 36.60
N ALA A 81 -14.06 4.71 36.33
CA ALA A 81 -14.55 5.62 37.37
C ALA A 81 -15.79 5.01 38.08
N PRO A 82 -16.07 5.42 39.34
CA PRO A 82 -17.17 4.84 40.12
C PRO A 82 -18.50 4.89 39.37
N GLY A 83 -19.13 3.73 39.19
CA GLY A 83 -20.41 3.60 38.47
C GLY A 83 -20.30 3.34 36.96
N MET A 84 -19.10 3.25 36.39
CA MET A 84 -18.90 2.85 34.99
C MET A 84 -18.34 1.43 34.87
N LYS A 85 -18.79 0.70 33.85
CA LYS A 85 -18.21 -0.58 33.43
C LYS A 85 -17.58 -0.38 32.06
N ILE A 86 -16.26 -0.50 31.98
CA ILE A 86 -15.52 -0.40 30.72
C ILE A 86 -15.08 -1.80 30.33
N SER A 87 -15.38 -2.20 29.10
CA SER A 87 -14.91 -3.46 28.51
C SER A 87 -14.07 -3.14 27.29
N ALA A 88 -12.78 -3.51 27.33
CA ALA A 88 -11.88 -3.37 26.21
C ALA A 88 -11.89 -4.66 25.37
N SER A 89 -11.98 -4.51 24.05
CA SER A 89 -11.78 -5.61 23.11
C SER A 89 -10.70 -5.25 22.10
N ILE A 90 -9.79 -6.18 21.82
CA ILE A 90 -8.69 -5.98 20.88
C ILE A 90 -9.14 -6.54 19.53
N LYS A 91 -9.29 -5.64 18.53
CA LYS A 91 -9.66 -6.02 17.16
C LYS A 91 -8.47 -6.23 16.24
N ARG A 92 -7.34 -5.56 16.52
CA ARG A 92 -6.11 -5.60 15.73
C ARG A 92 -4.92 -5.77 16.66
N LEU A 93 -4.03 -6.69 16.32
CA LEU A 93 -2.83 -7.01 17.11
C LEU A 93 -1.58 -6.92 16.22
N GLY A 94 -0.49 -6.41 16.77
CA GLY A 94 0.86 -6.58 16.22
C GLY A 94 1.65 -7.55 17.11
N MET A 95 2.38 -8.48 16.51
CA MET A 95 3.22 -9.44 17.24
C MET A 95 4.66 -9.35 16.75
N VAL A 96 5.59 -9.39 17.70
CA VAL A 96 7.00 -9.65 17.45
C VAL A 96 7.27 -11.06 17.96
N VAL A 97 7.82 -11.90 17.10
CA VAL A 97 8.09 -13.31 17.42
C VAL A 97 9.59 -13.51 17.39
N GLU A 98 10.13 -14.02 18.51
CA GLU A 98 11.53 -14.43 18.61
C GLU A 98 11.63 -15.95 18.66
N GLN A 99 12.44 -16.53 17.78
CA GLN A 99 12.71 -17.97 17.74
C GLN A 99 14.20 -18.23 17.55
N ASP A 100 14.71 -19.33 18.10
CA ASP A 100 16.10 -19.72 17.88
C ASP A 100 16.33 -20.10 16.41
N ALA A 101 17.40 -19.56 15.81
CA ALA A 101 17.72 -19.73 14.39
C ALA A 101 19.19 -20.15 14.18
N PRO A 102 19.60 -21.32 14.72
CA PRO A 102 20.98 -21.76 14.67
C PRO A 102 21.48 -21.89 13.22
N GLY A 103 22.68 -21.38 12.96
CA GLY A 103 23.33 -21.48 11.64
C GLY A 103 22.78 -20.55 10.55
N SER A 104 21.84 -19.65 10.88
CA SER A 104 21.32 -18.68 9.91
C SER A 104 22.28 -17.49 9.71
N SER A 105 22.42 -17.03 8.47
CA SER A 105 23.17 -15.81 8.18
C SER A 105 22.37 -14.56 8.55
N VAL A 106 23.05 -13.46 8.91
CA VAL A 106 22.42 -12.17 9.24
C VAL A 106 21.50 -11.69 8.12
N LEU A 107 21.92 -11.86 6.87
CA LEU A 107 21.13 -11.47 5.70
C LEU A 107 19.84 -12.31 5.59
N ALA A 108 19.91 -13.62 5.83
CA ALA A 108 18.74 -14.49 5.79
C ALA A 108 17.75 -14.16 6.93
N LEU A 109 18.26 -13.75 8.10
CA LEU A 109 17.44 -13.28 9.23
C LEU A 109 16.74 -11.96 8.86
N ALA A 110 17.47 -11.01 8.25
CA ALA A 110 16.92 -9.73 7.82
C ALA A 110 15.78 -9.90 6.79
N PHE A 111 15.92 -10.79 5.81
CA PHE A 111 14.86 -11.06 4.83
C PHE A 111 13.65 -11.82 5.42
N ARG A 112 13.78 -12.42 6.60
CA ARG A 112 12.67 -13.10 7.30
C ARG A 112 12.03 -12.24 8.38
N SER A 113 12.48 -10.99 8.53
CA SER A 113 12.01 -10.04 9.55
C SER A 113 10.52 -9.71 9.44
N VAL A 114 9.90 -9.94 8.28
CA VAL A 114 8.47 -9.71 8.08
C VAL A 114 7.78 -11.04 7.79
N GLY A 115 6.82 -11.40 8.64
CA GLY A 115 6.06 -12.64 8.52
C GLY A 115 6.87 -13.94 8.63
N GLY A 116 8.13 -13.88 9.06
CA GLY A 116 8.99 -15.06 9.23
C GLY A 116 9.46 -15.70 7.93
N SER A 117 9.22 -15.08 6.76
CA SER A 117 9.53 -15.68 5.46
C SER A 117 10.03 -14.65 4.44
N ALA A 118 11.00 -15.06 3.62
CA ALA A 118 11.64 -14.19 2.63
C ALA A 118 10.69 -13.72 1.52
N TRP A 119 9.71 -14.56 1.16
CA TRP A 119 8.73 -14.21 0.13
C TRP A 119 7.72 -13.17 0.65
N LEU A 120 7.30 -13.26 1.92
CA LEU A 120 6.43 -12.24 2.53
C LEU A 120 7.14 -10.89 2.59
N TYR A 121 8.41 -10.89 3.00
CA TYR A 121 9.23 -9.68 2.94
C TYR A 121 9.29 -9.09 1.53
N ALA A 122 9.53 -9.92 0.51
CA ALA A 122 9.59 -9.47 -0.88
C ALA A 122 8.26 -8.85 -1.35
N LEU A 123 7.13 -9.48 -1.04
CA LEU A 123 5.80 -8.96 -1.39
C LEU A 123 5.48 -7.65 -0.66
N VAL A 124 5.80 -7.57 0.65
CA VAL A 124 5.61 -6.35 1.44
C VAL A 124 6.44 -5.20 0.88
N MET A 125 7.68 -5.46 0.43
CA MET A 125 8.52 -4.45 -0.20
C MET A 125 8.09 -4.11 -1.63
N LEU A 126 7.41 -5.02 -2.33
CA LEU A 126 6.91 -4.79 -3.69
C LEU A 126 5.72 -3.82 -3.70
N VAL A 127 4.79 -3.92 -2.75
CA VAL A 127 3.60 -3.05 -2.66
C VAL A 127 3.92 -1.54 -2.73
N PRO A 128 4.81 -0.97 -1.88
CA PRO A 128 5.16 0.45 -1.96
C PRO A 128 5.86 0.82 -3.27
N LEU A 129 6.61 -0.11 -3.89
CA LEU A 129 7.22 0.10 -5.20
C LEU A 129 6.15 0.21 -6.30
N LEU A 130 5.09 -0.61 -6.24
CA LEU A 130 3.96 -0.51 -7.17
C LEU A 130 3.22 0.83 -7.01
N TYR A 131 2.96 1.27 -5.77
CA TYR A 131 2.36 2.59 -5.52
C TYR A 131 3.25 3.74 -6.00
N LEU A 132 4.56 3.65 -5.80
CA LEU A 132 5.50 4.63 -6.34
C LEU A 132 5.46 4.66 -7.88
N GLY A 133 5.38 3.51 -8.52
CA GLY A 133 5.15 3.39 -9.96
C GLY A 133 3.87 4.08 -10.41
N ILE A 134 2.75 3.86 -9.70
CA ILE A 134 1.47 4.53 -9.96
C ILE A 134 1.62 6.05 -9.85
N ILE A 135 2.24 6.56 -8.78
CA ILE A 135 2.46 8.00 -8.57
C ILE A 135 3.28 8.60 -9.73
N VAL A 136 4.38 7.94 -10.12
CA VAL A 136 5.21 8.39 -11.25
C VAL A 136 4.39 8.43 -12.54
N LEU A 137 3.61 7.39 -12.83
CA LEU A 137 2.74 7.35 -14.01
C LEU A 137 1.67 8.45 -13.98
N MET A 138 1.09 8.75 -12.82
CA MET A 138 0.15 9.87 -12.66
C MET A 138 0.82 11.19 -13.05
N PHE A 139 2.05 11.46 -12.59
CA PHE A 139 2.80 12.65 -12.98
C PHE A 139 3.05 12.71 -14.49
N VAL A 140 3.43 11.57 -15.09
CA VAL A 140 3.68 11.48 -16.54
C VAL A 140 2.39 11.76 -17.34
N ILE A 141 1.26 11.17 -16.95
CA ILE A 141 -0.04 11.43 -17.60
C ILE A 141 -0.41 12.90 -17.47
N ILE A 142 -0.35 13.47 -16.27
CA ILE A 142 -0.73 14.87 -16.05
C ILE A 142 0.16 15.80 -16.87
N HIS A 143 1.47 15.55 -16.90
CA HIS A 143 2.41 16.31 -17.72
C HIS A 143 2.09 16.20 -19.22
N SER A 144 1.82 14.99 -19.70
CA SER A 144 1.47 14.71 -21.09
C SER A 144 0.17 15.41 -21.51
N LEU A 145 -0.88 15.30 -20.70
CA LEU A 145 -2.17 15.97 -20.92
C LEU A 145 -2.00 17.49 -20.97
N ARG A 146 -1.23 18.05 -20.02
CA ARG A 146 -0.90 19.49 -19.99
C ARG A 146 -0.21 19.93 -21.27
N ARG A 147 0.77 19.15 -21.74
CA ARG A 147 1.49 19.43 -22.99
C ARG A 147 0.55 19.40 -24.19
N SER A 148 -0.29 18.38 -24.30
CA SER A 148 -1.26 18.21 -25.38
C SER A 148 -2.22 19.41 -25.49
N ILE A 149 -2.76 19.86 -24.36
CA ILE A 149 -3.69 21.00 -24.30
C ILE A 149 -2.98 22.31 -24.69
N ARG A 150 -1.74 22.51 -24.22
CA ARG A 150 -0.96 23.71 -24.55
C ARG A 150 -0.61 23.79 -26.04
N GLU A 151 -0.30 22.65 -26.64
CA GLU A 151 0.13 22.55 -28.04
C GLU A 151 -1.05 22.37 -29.02
N GLU A 152 -2.30 22.31 -28.53
CA GLU A 152 -3.51 22.04 -29.34
C GLU A 152 -3.40 20.75 -30.17
N ARG A 153 -2.63 19.78 -29.68
CA ARG A 153 -2.45 18.46 -30.31
C ARG A 153 -3.47 17.49 -29.74
N THR A 154 -3.86 16.52 -30.56
CA THR A 154 -4.64 15.37 -30.10
C THR A 154 -3.89 14.66 -28.97
N LEU A 155 -4.65 14.06 -28.05
CA LEU A 155 -4.10 13.37 -26.89
C LEU A 155 -3.11 12.28 -27.34
N ASP A 156 -1.95 12.21 -26.68
CA ASP A 156 -0.93 11.21 -27.00
C ASP A 156 -1.47 9.79 -26.73
N LYS A 157 -1.28 8.87 -27.68
CA LYS A 157 -1.62 7.44 -27.56
C LYS A 157 -0.96 6.78 -26.35
N ARG A 158 0.20 7.29 -25.92
CA ARG A 158 0.89 6.83 -24.72
C ARG A 158 0.07 7.01 -23.44
N ASN A 159 -0.83 7.98 -23.40
CA ASN A 159 -1.66 8.24 -22.22
C ASN A 159 -2.64 7.10 -21.95
N VAL A 160 -3.15 6.45 -22.99
CA VAL A 160 -3.98 5.24 -22.85
C VAL A 160 -3.16 4.12 -22.23
N TRP A 161 -1.93 3.92 -22.71
CA TRP A 161 -1.04 2.90 -22.16
C TRP A 161 -0.73 3.17 -20.68
N TYR A 162 -0.38 4.42 -20.33
CA TYR A 162 -0.15 4.79 -18.93
C TYR A 162 -1.38 4.53 -18.06
N LEU A 163 -2.59 4.86 -18.54
CA LEU A 163 -3.82 4.67 -17.77
C LEU A 163 -4.14 3.18 -17.59
N ARG A 164 -3.92 2.35 -18.62
CA ARG A 164 -4.00 0.87 -18.51
C ARG A 164 -3.01 0.33 -17.48
N THR A 165 -1.77 0.80 -17.51
CA THR A 165 -0.75 0.37 -16.57
C THR A 165 -1.11 0.78 -15.14
N ILE A 166 -1.60 2.01 -14.90
CA ILE A 166 -2.05 2.43 -13.57
C ILE A 166 -3.18 1.54 -13.05
N GLY A 167 -4.20 1.27 -13.88
CA GLY A 167 -5.31 0.41 -13.48
C GLY A 167 -4.85 -1.00 -13.12
N LEU A 168 -3.98 -1.60 -13.95
CA LEU A 168 -3.41 -2.92 -13.70
C LEU A 168 -2.56 -2.94 -12.42
N LEU A 169 -1.67 -1.97 -12.24
CA LEU A 169 -0.82 -1.86 -11.05
C LEU A 169 -1.66 -1.67 -9.78
N THR A 170 -2.77 -0.95 -9.85
CA THR A 170 -3.68 -0.74 -8.71
C THR A 170 -4.33 -2.05 -8.27
N ILE A 171 -4.83 -2.85 -9.22
CA ILE A 171 -5.41 -4.17 -8.96
C ILE A 171 -4.34 -5.12 -8.41
N LEU A 172 -3.16 -5.14 -9.03
CA LEU A 172 -2.05 -6.00 -8.62
C LEU A 172 -1.58 -5.69 -7.21
N ALA A 173 -1.43 -4.40 -6.87
CA ALA A 173 -1.02 -3.96 -5.54
C ALA A 173 -2.01 -4.39 -4.46
N GLU A 174 -3.31 -4.31 -4.74
CA GLU A 174 -4.36 -4.76 -3.81
C GLU A 174 -4.29 -6.27 -3.60
N LEU A 175 -4.24 -7.06 -4.68
CA LEU A 175 -4.18 -8.52 -4.59
C LEU A 175 -2.95 -9.01 -3.83
N ILE A 176 -1.79 -8.36 -4.02
CA ILE A 176 -0.58 -8.68 -3.27
C ILE A 176 -0.78 -8.33 -1.79
N SER A 177 -1.34 -7.16 -1.48
CA SER A 177 -1.58 -6.72 -0.10
C SER A 177 -2.53 -7.67 0.64
N ASP A 178 -3.63 -8.08 0.00
CA ASP A 178 -4.59 -9.03 0.55
C ASP A 178 -3.97 -10.42 0.76
N THR A 179 -3.11 -10.86 -0.17
CA THR A 179 -2.35 -12.11 -0.05
C THR A 179 -1.38 -12.07 1.13
N VAL A 180 -0.66 -10.96 1.31
CA VAL A 180 0.25 -10.76 2.44
C VAL A 180 -0.53 -10.77 3.75
N ASN A 181 -1.64 -10.02 3.83
CA ASN A 181 -2.47 -9.94 5.03
C ASN A 181 -3.03 -11.31 5.41
N TRP A 182 -3.55 -12.05 4.44
CA TRP A 182 -4.03 -13.42 4.65
C TRP A 182 -2.93 -14.32 5.21
N ALA A 183 -1.76 -14.33 4.57
CA ALA A 183 -0.64 -15.17 5.00
C ALA A 183 -0.12 -14.80 6.40
N MET A 184 -0.08 -13.50 6.73
CA MET A 184 0.25 -13.03 8.09
C MET A 184 -0.79 -13.48 9.11
N ASN A 185 -2.08 -13.38 8.81
CA ASN A 185 -3.16 -13.81 9.69
C ASN A 185 -3.17 -15.33 9.88
N SER A 186 -2.95 -16.12 8.82
CA SER A 186 -2.81 -17.57 8.92
C SER A 186 -1.64 -17.97 9.83
N ARG A 187 -0.49 -17.31 9.68
CA ARG A 187 0.67 -17.57 10.55
C ARG A 187 0.42 -17.15 11.99
N ALA A 188 -0.24 -16.02 12.20
CA ALA A 188 -0.65 -15.57 13.52
C ALA A 188 -1.62 -16.54 14.20
N ALA A 189 -2.56 -17.12 13.44
CA ALA A 189 -3.50 -18.12 13.96
C ALA A 189 -2.78 -19.38 14.47
N GLU A 190 -1.74 -19.84 13.76
CA GLU A 190 -0.91 -20.96 14.21
C GLU A 190 -0.17 -20.65 15.50
N LEU A 191 0.41 -19.45 15.61
CA LEU A 191 1.19 -19.04 16.79
C LEU A 191 0.32 -18.76 18.01
N LEU A 192 -0.91 -18.29 17.79
CA LEU A 192 -1.89 -18.03 18.84
C LEU A 192 -2.74 -19.26 19.16
N ALA A 193 -2.52 -20.41 18.52
CA ALA A 193 -3.23 -21.64 18.82
C ALA A 193 -3.02 -22.03 20.29
N GLY A 194 -4.13 -22.17 21.04
CA GLY A 194 -4.10 -22.48 22.47
C GLY A 194 -3.95 -21.27 23.40
N SER A 195 -3.79 -20.05 22.88
CA SER A 195 -3.73 -18.81 23.69
C SER A 195 -5.10 -18.23 24.06
N GLY A 196 -6.19 -18.80 23.54
CA GLY A 196 -7.56 -18.29 23.72
C GLY A 196 -7.96 -17.17 22.74
N TYR A 197 -7.02 -16.68 21.92
CA TYR A 197 -7.33 -15.76 20.82
C TYR A 197 -7.70 -16.53 19.55
N SER A 198 -8.77 -16.11 18.87
CA SER A 198 -9.07 -16.57 17.52
C SER A 198 -8.80 -15.45 16.50
N VAL A 199 -8.15 -15.84 15.41
CA VAL A 199 -7.71 -14.94 14.34
C VAL A 199 -8.59 -15.13 13.11
N ASN A 200 -8.91 -14.05 12.41
CA ASN A 200 -9.59 -14.08 11.13
C ASN A 200 -8.62 -14.51 10.03
N THR A 201 -8.72 -15.76 9.60
CA THR A 201 -7.93 -16.28 8.46
C THR A 201 -8.67 -16.18 7.12
N GLY A 202 -9.77 -15.42 7.07
CA GLY A 202 -10.52 -15.20 5.84
C GLY A 202 -9.71 -14.39 4.82
N PHE A 203 -9.80 -14.77 3.55
CA PHE A 203 -9.26 -13.97 2.46
C PHE A 203 -10.25 -12.84 2.15
N HIS A 204 -9.94 -11.63 2.61
CA HIS A 204 -10.77 -10.45 2.38
C HIS A 204 -10.16 -9.63 1.26
N ILE A 205 -10.93 -9.40 0.19
CA ILE A 205 -10.52 -8.53 -0.91
C ILE A 205 -11.14 -7.16 -0.73
N SER A 206 -10.34 -6.09 -0.84
CA SER A 206 -10.89 -4.74 -0.89
C SER A 206 -11.60 -4.49 -2.23
N TYR A 207 -12.91 -4.74 -2.26
CA TYR A 207 -13.73 -4.48 -3.44
C TYR A 207 -13.62 -3.04 -3.93
N ALA A 208 -13.46 -2.07 -3.03
CA ALA A 208 -13.34 -0.66 -3.40
C ALA A 208 -12.12 -0.39 -4.28
N MET A 209 -10.96 -0.93 -3.92
CA MET A 209 -9.70 -0.72 -4.66
C MET A 209 -9.70 -1.48 -5.99
N ILE A 210 -10.24 -2.69 -6.00
CA ILE A 210 -10.43 -3.47 -7.24
C ILE A 210 -11.37 -2.74 -8.20
N ILE A 211 -12.50 -2.23 -7.71
CA ILE A 211 -13.45 -1.45 -8.51
C ILE A 211 -12.76 -0.19 -9.05
N MET A 212 -11.99 0.54 -8.23
CA MET A 212 -11.24 1.70 -8.68
C MET A 212 -10.25 1.36 -9.81
N GLY A 213 -9.51 0.25 -9.67
CA GLY A 213 -8.62 -0.24 -10.73
C GLY A 213 -9.37 -0.54 -12.04
N ILE A 214 -10.52 -1.20 -11.96
CA ILE A 214 -11.39 -1.49 -13.11
C ILE A 214 -11.91 -0.20 -13.75
N LEU A 215 -12.36 0.78 -12.95
CA LEU A 215 -12.83 2.07 -13.46
C LEU A 215 -11.72 2.83 -14.19
N ILE A 216 -10.47 2.75 -13.72
CA ILE A 216 -9.31 3.32 -14.39
C ILE A 216 -9.07 2.63 -15.74
N LEU A 217 -9.14 1.30 -15.80
CA LEU A 217 -9.03 0.54 -17.06
C LEU A 217 -10.16 0.91 -18.03
N PHE A 218 -11.38 1.03 -17.55
CA PHE A 218 -12.52 1.46 -18.35
C PHE A 218 -12.31 2.87 -18.91
N ALA A 219 -11.84 3.82 -18.08
CA ALA A 219 -11.49 5.16 -18.54
C ALA A 219 -10.39 5.12 -19.61
N ALA A 220 -9.42 4.21 -19.52
CA ALA A 220 -8.41 4.02 -20.54
C ALA A 220 -8.99 3.59 -21.89
N GLU A 221 -9.94 2.66 -21.89
CA GLU A 221 -10.62 2.25 -23.12
C GLU A 221 -11.47 3.37 -23.73
N VAL A 222 -12.19 4.14 -22.90
CA VAL A 222 -12.92 5.33 -23.36
C VAL A 222 -11.99 6.35 -24.00
N PHE A 223 -10.81 6.59 -23.40
CA PHE A 223 -9.80 7.46 -23.98
C PHE A 223 -9.24 6.93 -25.30
N ALA A 224 -9.04 5.61 -25.42
CA ALA A 224 -8.57 4.98 -26.66
C ALA A 224 -9.56 5.18 -27.81
N ILE A 225 -10.85 4.97 -27.56
CA ILE A 225 -11.91 5.18 -28.55
C ILE A 225 -12.01 6.66 -28.93
N GLY A 226 -11.99 7.56 -27.94
CA GLY A 226 -12.03 9.01 -28.19
C GLY A 226 -10.85 9.51 -29.02
N GLN A 227 -9.67 8.92 -28.87
CA GLN A 227 -8.50 9.22 -29.70
C GLN A 227 -8.71 8.79 -31.16
N ASN A 228 -9.21 7.57 -31.40
CA ASN A 228 -9.43 7.07 -32.75
C ASN A 228 -10.44 7.93 -33.52
N LEU A 229 -11.55 8.31 -32.88
CA LEU A 229 -12.55 9.20 -33.47
C LEU A 229 -11.97 10.57 -33.84
N SER A 230 -11.10 11.12 -32.98
CA SER A 230 -10.43 12.40 -33.25
C SER A 230 -9.43 12.33 -34.39
N GLU A 231 -8.79 11.17 -34.63
CA GLU A 231 -7.90 10.97 -35.78
C GLU A 231 -8.69 10.82 -37.09
N GLU A 232 -9.80 10.07 -37.09
CA GLU A 232 -10.67 9.90 -38.27
C GLU A 232 -11.25 11.22 -38.78
N GLN A 233 -11.66 12.11 -37.87
CA GLN A 233 -12.14 13.45 -38.24
C GLN A 233 -11.05 14.29 -38.94
N LYS A 234 -9.77 14.06 -38.64
CA LYS A 234 -8.66 14.78 -39.25
C LYS A 234 -8.36 14.33 -40.69
N TYR A 235 -8.79 13.13 -41.07
CA TYR A 235 -8.61 12.60 -42.43
C TYR A 235 -9.81 12.85 -43.35
N THR A 236 -10.93 13.30 -42.80
CA THR A 236 -12.19 13.51 -43.55
C THR A 236 -12.43 14.98 -43.94
N ILE A 237 -11.64 15.91 -43.38
CA ILE A 237 -11.67 17.37 -43.66
C ILE A 237 -10.37 17.74 -44.37
#